data_AF-A0A7C4P2X6-F1
#
_entry.id   AF-A0A7C4P2X6-F1
#
_cell.length_a   1.000
_cell.length_b   1.000
_cell.length_c   1.000
_cell.angle_alpha   90.00
_cell.angle_beta   90.00
_cell.angle_gamma   90.00
#
_symmetry.space_group_name_H-M   'P 1'
#
loop_
_entity.id
_entity.type
_entity.pdbx_description
1 polymer ?
#
loop_
_entity_poly.entity_id
_entity_poly.type
_entity_poly.pdbx_seq_one_letter_code
_entity_poly.pdbx_strand_id
1 'polypeptide(L)'
;MDFSVSRTFSSLYIILDILWLLIYLAILLYFRRRLAVIVGLLAGLVYFVVDFGIFYKLLGTRQINGADPFWFLLWLSMSYGFTNFAWIWLLLDKDGQAVEWSLLPILGWVTVGQLSHNFGSGFPEITISRNIGAYHGVMTLILCAGYLYIVFRNLKQKERINLLWLMAIGIGVQFSWEASLLINGIRPPLWQPIVVNSLIETNLGMPYIYYIHRFLTKRYNEDLSANL
;
A
#
# COMPACT_ATOMS: atom_id res chain seq x y z
N MET A 1 -14.32 14.92 15.50
CA MET A 1 -14.80 15.33 14.17
C MET A 1 -14.89 14.08 13.34
N ASP A 2 -16.10 13.58 13.11
CA ASP A 2 -16.33 12.40 12.29
C ASP A 2 -16.44 12.86 10.84
N PHE A 3 -15.35 12.74 10.07
CA PHE A 3 -15.39 12.99 8.64
C PHE A 3 -15.43 11.66 7.90
N SER A 4 -16.38 11.52 6.98
CA SER A 4 -16.47 10.37 6.10
C SER A 4 -15.46 10.53 4.97
N VAL A 5 -14.54 9.57 4.82
CA VAL A 5 -13.68 9.51 3.64
C VAL A 5 -14.38 8.63 2.61
N SER A 6 -14.77 9.25 1.49
CA SER A 6 -15.31 8.55 0.33
C SER A 6 -14.30 8.55 -0.81
N ARG A 7 -14.42 7.55 -1.69
CA ARG A 7 -13.72 7.46 -2.96
C ARG A 7 -14.72 7.04 -4.03
N THR A 8 -14.65 7.67 -5.19
CA THR A 8 -15.51 7.35 -6.33
C THR A 8 -14.63 6.93 -7.51
N PHE A 9 -14.89 5.73 -8.02
CA PHE A 9 -14.15 5.13 -9.12
C PHE A 9 -15.10 4.90 -10.29
N SER A 10 -14.63 5.18 -11.51
CA SER A 10 -15.28 4.63 -12.71
C SER A 10 -14.92 3.15 -12.83
N SER A 11 -15.81 2.31 -13.35
CA SER A 11 -15.47 0.92 -13.65
C SER A 11 -14.32 0.80 -14.66
N LEU A 12 -14.09 1.82 -15.50
CA LEU A 12 -12.91 1.87 -16.38
C LEU A 12 -11.60 1.91 -15.58
N TYR A 13 -11.57 2.65 -14.46
CA TYR A 13 -10.41 2.69 -13.57
C TYR A 13 -10.04 1.28 -13.11
N ILE A 14 -11.02 0.50 -12.68
CA ILE A 14 -10.81 -0.87 -12.19
C ILE A 14 -10.23 -1.75 -13.29
N ILE A 15 -10.76 -1.68 -14.50
CA ILE A 15 -10.26 -2.47 -15.64
C ILE A 15 -8.82 -2.11 -15.97
N LEU A 16 -8.53 -0.80 -16.10
CA LEU A 16 -7.18 -0.31 -16.39
C LEU A 16 -6.19 -0.66 -15.28
N ASP A 17 -6.62 -0.58 -14.02
CA ASP A 17 -5.82 -0.95 -12.87
C ASP A 17 -5.52 -2.46 -12.86
N ILE A 18 -6.50 -3.32 -13.13
CA ILE A 18 -6.27 -4.77 -13.24
C ILE A 18 -5.22 -5.07 -14.33
N LEU A 19 -5.33 -4.43 -15.49
CA LEU A 19 -4.33 -4.57 -16.56
C LEU A 19 -2.95 -4.11 -16.08
N TRP A 20 -2.88 -2.98 -15.38
CA TRP A 20 -1.64 -2.48 -14.81
C TRP A 20 -1.04 -3.42 -13.76
N LEU A 21 -1.85 -4.01 -12.88
CA LEU A 21 -1.40 -4.99 -11.89
C LEU A 21 -0.79 -6.23 -12.52
N LEU A 22 -1.38 -6.71 -13.64
CA LEU A 22 -0.83 -7.83 -14.40
C LEU A 22 0.51 -7.47 -15.06
N ILE A 23 0.64 -6.25 -15.61
CA ILE A 23 1.90 -5.73 -16.16
C ILE A 23 2.96 -5.63 -15.06
N TYR A 24 2.61 -5.03 -13.92
CA TYR A 24 3.51 -4.89 -12.78
C TYR A 24 3.98 -6.25 -12.26
N LEU A 25 3.06 -7.20 -12.09
CA LEU A 25 3.38 -8.59 -11.74
C LEU A 25 4.33 -9.25 -12.75
N ALA A 26 4.04 -9.11 -14.05
CA ALA A 26 4.88 -9.67 -15.10
C ALA A 26 6.30 -9.08 -15.09
N ILE A 27 6.45 -7.77 -14.88
CA ILE A 27 7.75 -7.10 -14.73
C ILE A 27 8.51 -7.68 -13.54
N LEU A 28 7.87 -7.80 -12.37
CA LEU A 28 8.53 -8.36 -11.19
C LEU A 28 8.99 -9.80 -11.40
N LEU A 29 8.15 -10.63 -12.04
CA LEU A 29 8.52 -12.01 -12.36
C LEU A 29 9.64 -12.10 -13.40
N TYR A 30 9.63 -11.23 -14.41
CA TYR A 30 10.67 -11.15 -15.44
C TYR A 30 12.03 -10.81 -14.82
N PHE A 31 12.07 -9.84 -13.90
CA PHE A 31 13.28 -9.47 -13.15
C PHE A 31 13.55 -10.35 -11.93
N ARG A 32 12.89 -11.50 -11.82
CA ARG A 32 13.05 -12.51 -10.75
C ARG A 32 12.85 -11.97 -9.33
N ARG A 33 12.03 -10.93 -9.15
CA ARG A 33 11.63 -10.38 -7.85
C ARG A 33 10.48 -11.19 -7.23
N ARG A 34 10.67 -12.51 -7.12
CA ARG A 34 9.60 -13.45 -6.75
C ARG A 34 9.23 -13.30 -5.28
N LEU A 35 10.20 -12.97 -4.43
CA LEU A 35 9.96 -12.80 -3.01
C LEU A 35 9.15 -11.52 -2.76
N ALA A 36 9.48 -10.41 -3.43
CA ALA A 36 8.62 -9.22 -3.46
C ALA A 36 7.18 -9.53 -3.93
N VAL A 37 7.03 -10.36 -4.98
CA VAL A 37 5.71 -10.80 -5.46
C VAL A 37 4.94 -11.58 -4.38
N ILE A 38 5.57 -12.58 -3.75
CA ILE A 38 4.93 -13.39 -2.71
C ILE A 38 4.50 -12.51 -1.54
N VAL A 39 5.39 -11.64 -1.05
CA VAL A 39 5.08 -10.76 0.07
C VAL A 39 3.96 -9.80 -0.28
N GLY A 40 3.99 -9.22 -1.48
CA GLY A 40 2.92 -8.36 -1.96
C GLY A 40 1.58 -9.09 -2.03
N LEU A 41 1.53 -10.30 -2.61
CA LEU A 41 0.29 -11.07 -2.76
C LEU A 41 -0.29 -11.46 -1.38
N LEU A 42 0.58 -11.91 -0.47
CA LEU A 42 0.18 -12.21 0.91
C LEU A 42 -0.35 -10.97 1.63
N ALA A 43 0.30 -9.83 1.48
CA ALA A 43 -0.17 -8.57 2.04
C ALA A 43 -1.53 -8.17 1.45
N GLY A 44 -1.71 -8.25 0.13
CA GLY A 44 -3.00 -8.00 -0.52
C GLY A 44 -4.13 -8.88 0.03
N LEU A 45 -3.86 -10.16 0.27
CA LEU A 45 -4.81 -11.08 0.91
C LEU A 45 -5.10 -10.71 2.36
N VAL A 46 -4.09 -10.34 3.15
CA VAL A 46 -4.28 -9.89 4.54
C VAL A 46 -5.15 -8.63 4.57
N TYR A 47 -4.88 -7.67 3.68
CA TYR A 47 -5.70 -6.48 3.55
C TYR A 47 -7.13 -6.81 3.15
N PHE A 48 -7.34 -7.75 2.23
CA PHE A 48 -8.67 -8.21 1.88
C PHE A 48 -9.42 -8.81 3.08
N VAL A 49 -8.76 -9.67 3.87
CA VAL A 49 -9.37 -10.26 5.07
C VAL A 49 -9.76 -9.18 6.08
N VAL A 50 -8.90 -8.18 6.29
CA VAL A 50 -9.21 -7.06 7.16
C VAL A 50 -10.34 -6.21 6.58
N ASP A 51 -10.30 -5.93 5.28
CA ASP A 51 -11.23 -5.01 4.65
C ASP A 51 -12.63 -5.58 4.49
N PHE A 52 -12.73 -6.79 3.98
CA PHE A 52 -13.98 -7.50 3.79
C PHE A 52 -14.48 -8.18 5.08
N GLY A 53 -13.58 -8.86 5.80
CA GLY A 53 -13.94 -9.61 7.00
C GLY A 53 -14.23 -8.70 8.19
N ILE A 54 -13.31 -7.80 8.53
CA ILE A 54 -13.44 -6.98 9.73
C ILE A 54 -14.30 -5.76 9.45
N PHE A 55 -13.89 -4.90 8.51
CA PHE A 55 -14.52 -3.60 8.37
C PHE A 55 -15.89 -3.64 7.69
N TYR A 56 -16.05 -4.48 6.66
CA TYR A 56 -17.32 -4.65 5.98
C TYR A 56 -18.26 -5.60 6.74
N LYS A 57 -17.88 -6.87 6.97
CA LYS A 57 -18.78 -7.85 7.62
C LYS A 57 -18.96 -7.65 9.12
N LEU A 58 -17.89 -7.54 9.90
CA LEU A 58 -18.01 -7.51 11.38
C LEU A 58 -18.41 -6.14 11.92
N LEU A 59 -17.83 -5.06 11.39
CA LEU A 59 -18.02 -3.71 11.92
C LEU A 59 -19.06 -2.88 11.14
N GLY A 60 -19.40 -3.24 9.90
CA GLY A 60 -20.34 -2.46 9.07
C GLY A 60 -19.88 -1.02 8.79
N THR A 61 -18.59 -0.73 8.96
CA THR A 61 -18.02 0.63 8.85
C THR A 61 -17.69 1.06 7.43
N ARG A 62 -17.79 0.14 6.47
CA ARG A 62 -17.58 0.37 5.05
C ARG A 62 -18.85 0.15 4.26
N GLN A 63 -19.18 1.11 3.42
CA GLN A 63 -20.31 1.04 2.50
C GLN A 63 -19.79 1.11 1.07
N ILE A 64 -20.34 0.26 0.21
CA ILE A 64 -19.98 0.17 -1.22
C ILE A 64 -21.28 0.24 -2.01
N ASN A 65 -21.32 1.15 -2.99
CA ASN A 65 -22.44 1.33 -3.89
C ASN A 65 -21.96 1.16 -5.34
N GLY A 66 -22.74 0.46 -6.16
CA GLY A 66 -22.45 0.28 -7.60
C GLY A 66 -21.63 -0.96 -7.97
N ALA A 67 -21.22 -1.79 -7.01
CA ALA A 67 -20.51 -3.05 -7.27
C ALA A 67 -20.76 -4.10 -6.18
N ASP A 68 -20.44 -5.36 -6.50
CA ASP A 68 -20.39 -6.42 -5.49
C ASP A 68 -19.25 -6.14 -4.48
N PRO A 69 -19.55 -6.07 -3.17
CA PRO A 69 -18.56 -5.74 -2.15
C PRO A 69 -17.38 -6.70 -2.07
N PHE A 70 -17.60 -7.99 -2.35
CA PHE A 70 -16.54 -8.99 -2.26
C PHE A 70 -15.49 -8.74 -3.35
N TRP A 71 -15.92 -8.66 -4.62
CA TRP A 71 -15.01 -8.45 -5.75
C TRP A 71 -14.37 -7.08 -5.72
N PHE A 72 -15.12 -6.04 -5.35
CA PHE A 72 -14.60 -4.69 -5.25
C PHE A 72 -13.52 -4.57 -4.17
N LEU A 73 -13.75 -5.11 -2.97
CA LEU A 73 -12.75 -5.06 -1.89
C LEU A 73 -11.55 -5.96 -2.17
N LEU A 74 -11.74 -7.08 -2.87
CA LEU A 74 -10.63 -7.92 -3.31
C LEU A 74 -9.73 -7.15 -4.29
N TRP A 75 -10.32 -6.57 -5.34
CA TRP A 75 -9.58 -5.74 -6.28
C TRP A 75 -8.87 -4.59 -5.57
N LEU A 76 -9.59 -3.82 -4.74
CA LEU A 76 -9.01 -2.68 -4.06
C LEU A 76 -7.82 -3.14 -3.20
N SER A 77 -7.99 -4.21 -2.41
CA SER A 77 -6.95 -4.77 -1.56
C SER A 77 -5.73 -5.29 -2.32
N MET A 78 -5.93 -5.86 -3.51
CA MET A 78 -4.82 -6.25 -4.38
C MET A 78 -4.17 -5.04 -5.02
N SER A 79 -4.96 -4.08 -5.50
CA SER A 79 -4.48 -2.86 -6.15
C SER A 79 -3.47 -2.14 -5.28
N TYR A 80 -3.88 -1.74 -4.07
CA TYR A 80 -2.98 -1.02 -3.17
C TYR A 80 -2.11 -1.98 -2.33
N GLY A 81 -2.65 -3.11 -1.86
CA GLY A 81 -1.94 -3.98 -0.91
C GLY A 81 -0.81 -4.76 -1.57
N PHE A 82 -1.02 -5.30 -2.77
CA PHE A 82 0.07 -5.98 -3.47
C PHE A 82 1.12 -4.98 -3.99
N THR A 83 0.71 -3.89 -4.63
CA THR A 83 1.68 -2.91 -5.17
C THR A 83 2.50 -2.22 -4.08
N ASN A 84 1.87 -1.76 -2.99
CA ASN A 84 2.59 -1.08 -1.91
C ASN A 84 3.58 -2.03 -1.23
N PHE A 85 3.18 -3.25 -0.90
CA PHE A 85 4.08 -4.16 -0.18
C PHE A 85 5.18 -4.73 -1.06
N ALA A 86 4.90 -5.02 -2.34
CA ALA A 86 5.95 -5.38 -3.28
C ALA A 86 6.95 -4.22 -3.45
N TRP A 87 6.47 -2.99 -3.56
CA TRP A 87 7.33 -1.81 -3.68
C TRP A 87 8.15 -1.53 -2.41
N ILE A 88 7.53 -1.59 -1.23
CA ILE A 88 8.23 -1.49 0.06
C ILE A 88 9.34 -2.53 0.13
N TRP A 89 9.05 -3.77 -0.27
CA TRP A 89 10.02 -4.86 -0.27
C TRP A 89 11.26 -4.54 -1.11
N LEU A 90 11.05 -4.10 -2.35
CA LEU A 90 12.12 -3.72 -3.27
C LEU A 90 12.97 -2.56 -2.73
N LEU A 91 12.35 -1.57 -2.08
CA LEU A 91 13.10 -0.46 -1.47
C LEU A 91 13.90 -0.87 -0.22
N LEU A 92 13.49 -1.94 0.46
CA LEU A 92 14.23 -2.52 1.58
C LEU A 92 15.44 -3.33 1.12
N ASP A 93 15.40 -3.94 -0.08
CA ASP A 93 16.54 -4.67 -0.66
C ASP A 93 17.75 -3.77 -0.89
N LYS A 94 17.53 -2.47 -1.17
CA LYS A 94 18.59 -1.50 -1.49
C LYS A 94 19.52 -1.99 -2.61
N ASP A 95 18.93 -2.57 -3.64
CA ASP A 95 19.63 -3.11 -4.83
C ASP A 95 20.21 -2.03 -5.77
N GLY A 96 20.12 -0.75 -5.38
CA GLY A 96 20.59 0.40 -6.15
C GLY A 96 19.58 0.92 -7.19
N GLN A 97 18.43 0.26 -7.37
CA GLN A 97 17.41 0.59 -8.39
C GLN A 97 16.14 1.18 -7.78
N ALA A 98 16.26 1.88 -6.65
CA ALA A 98 15.14 2.40 -5.90
C ALA A 98 14.26 3.35 -6.74
N VAL A 99 14.86 4.11 -7.65
CA VAL A 99 14.13 5.07 -8.50
C VAL A 99 13.28 4.34 -9.52
N GLU A 100 13.86 3.38 -10.23
CA GLU A 100 13.21 2.58 -11.26
C GLU A 100 12.03 1.80 -10.68
N TRP A 101 12.24 1.13 -9.53
CA TRP A 101 11.18 0.41 -8.84
C TRP A 101 10.06 1.34 -8.34
N SER A 102 10.38 2.58 -7.99
CA SER A 102 9.40 3.57 -7.54
C SER A 102 8.59 4.18 -8.67
N LEU A 103 9.21 4.37 -9.84
CA LEU A 103 8.51 4.92 -10.99
C LEU A 103 7.41 4.00 -11.49
N LEU A 104 7.56 2.68 -11.37
CA LEU A 104 6.54 1.73 -11.83
C LEU A 104 5.16 1.98 -11.17
N PRO A 105 4.95 1.84 -9.85
CA PRO A 105 3.64 2.08 -9.25
C PRO A 105 3.16 3.52 -9.42
N ILE A 106 4.05 4.51 -9.34
CA ILE A 106 3.69 5.93 -9.50
C ILE A 106 3.14 6.21 -10.90
N LEU A 107 3.85 5.78 -11.95
CA LEU A 107 3.41 5.94 -13.34
C LEU A 107 2.10 5.18 -13.56
N GLY A 108 2.00 3.95 -13.07
CA GLY A 108 0.78 3.16 -13.12
C GLY A 108 -0.44 3.87 -12.56
N TRP A 109 -0.38 4.30 -11.29
CA TRP A 109 -1.52 4.93 -10.65
C TRP A 109 -1.92 6.25 -11.32
N VAL A 110 -0.94 7.07 -11.71
CA VAL A 110 -1.22 8.35 -12.39
C VAL A 110 -1.81 8.10 -13.77
N THR A 111 -1.24 7.20 -14.56
CA THR A 111 -1.74 6.88 -15.90
C THR A 111 -3.13 6.27 -15.86
N VAL A 112 -3.37 5.27 -15.00
CA VAL A 112 -4.69 4.63 -14.84
C VAL A 112 -5.75 5.67 -14.44
N GLY A 113 -5.43 6.52 -13.46
CA GLY A 113 -6.36 7.55 -13.01
C GLY A 113 -6.63 8.63 -14.05
N GLN A 114 -5.61 9.13 -14.75
CA GLN A 114 -5.78 10.13 -15.81
C GLN A 114 -6.54 9.57 -17.01
N LEU A 115 -6.24 8.34 -17.45
CA LEU A 115 -6.99 7.69 -18.52
C LEU A 115 -8.45 7.49 -18.12
N SER A 116 -8.70 7.00 -16.90
CA SER A 116 -10.07 6.84 -16.41
C SER A 116 -10.80 8.17 -16.27
N HIS A 117 -10.12 9.26 -15.89
CA HIS A 117 -10.74 10.57 -15.77
C HIS A 117 -11.16 11.13 -17.13
N ASN A 118 -10.31 10.97 -18.16
CA ASN A 118 -10.55 11.53 -19.49
C ASN A 118 -11.45 10.65 -20.37
N PHE A 119 -11.42 9.32 -20.19
CA PHE A 119 -12.14 8.36 -21.05
C PHE A 119 -13.19 7.54 -20.32
N GLY A 120 -13.40 7.77 -19.01
CA GLY A 120 -14.35 7.02 -18.20
C GLY A 120 -15.79 7.51 -18.30
N SER A 121 -16.08 8.53 -19.12
CA SER A 121 -17.45 9.00 -19.31
C SER A 121 -18.31 7.90 -19.94
N GLY A 122 -19.45 7.60 -19.32
CA GLY A 122 -20.35 6.51 -19.74
C GLY A 122 -20.09 5.16 -19.07
N PHE A 123 -19.04 5.02 -18.26
CA PHE A 123 -18.84 3.84 -17.41
C PHE A 123 -19.54 4.03 -16.05
N PRO A 124 -20.11 2.95 -15.46
CA PRO A 124 -20.70 3.01 -14.12
C PRO A 124 -19.73 3.50 -13.05
N GLU A 125 -20.24 4.29 -12.12
CA GLU A 125 -19.49 4.74 -10.95
C GLU A 125 -19.71 3.82 -9.76
N ILE A 126 -18.62 3.60 -9.02
CA ILE A 126 -18.57 2.78 -7.82
C ILE A 126 -18.02 3.64 -6.70
N THR A 127 -18.80 3.76 -5.63
CA THR A 127 -18.43 4.60 -4.48
C THR A 127 -18.19 3.74 -3.27
N ILE A 128 -17.06 3.95 -2.61
CA ILE A 128 -16.76 3.39 -1.30
C ILE A 128 -16.65 4.52 -0.28
N SER A 129 -17.28 4.35 0.87
CA SER A 129 -17.15 5.29 1.99
C SER A 129 -16.83 4.55 3.29
N ARG A 130 -16.15 5.26 4.17
CA ARG A 130 -15.78 4.79 5.51
C ARG A 130 -16.03 5.88 6.53
N ASN A 131 -16.61 5.49 7.66
CA ASN A 131 -16.62 6.32 8.86
C ASN A 131 -15.32 6.11 9.63
N ILE A 132 -14.60 7.19 9.91
CA ILE A 132 -13.34 7.13 10.65
C ILE A 132 -13.67 6.98 12.14
N GLY A 133 -13.29 5.83 12.71
CA GLY A 133 -13.35 5.58 14.14
C GLY A 133 -12.07 5.97 14.88
N ALA A 134 -12.10 5.88 16.21
CA ALA A 134 -11.01 6.22 17.14
C ALA A 134 -9.72 5.36 17.02
N TYR A 135 -9.58 4.52 15.99
CA TYR A 135 -8.47 3.56 15.86
C TYR A 135 -7.11 4.21 15.57
N HIS A 136 -7.07 5.45 15.06
CA HIS A 136 -5.82 6.17 14.78
C HIS A 136 -4.95 6.38 16.03
N GLY A 137 -5.57 6.52 17.21
CA GLY A 137 -4.84 6.61 18.48
C GLY A 137 -4.06 5.33 18.78
N VAL A 138 -4.71 4.18 18.60
CA VAL A 138 -4.07 2.85 18.76
C VAL A 138 -2.96 2.64 17.74
N MET A 139 -3.18 3.02 16.48
CA MET A 139 -2.15 2.94 15.43
C MET A 139 -0.91 3.78 15.77
N THR A 140 -1.11 4.98 16.31
CA THR A 140 -0.01 5.86 16.73
C THR A 140 0.82 5.25 17.87
N LEU A 141 0.18 4.54 18.81
CA LEU A 141 0.89 3.84 19.88
C LEU A 141 1.75 2.69 19.34
N ILE A 142 1.22 1.92 18.38
CA ILE A 142 1.94 0.82 17.72
C ILE A 142 3.15 1.38 16.95
N LEU A 143 2.94 2.44 16.16
CA LEU A 143 4.00 3.17 15.46
C LEU A 143 5.10 3.60 16.43
N CYS A 144 4.72 4.27 17.53
CA CYS A 144 5.65 4.77 18.54
C CYS A 144 6.46 3.62 19.16
N ALA A 145 5.81 2.53 19.58
CA ALA A 145 6.49 1.38 20.14
C ALA A 145 7.50 0.73 19.17
N GLY A 146 7.10 0.56 17.90
CA GLY A 146 7.97 -0.02 16.86
C GLY A 146 9.20 0.83 16.58
N TYR A 147 9.04 2.14 16.45
CA TYR A 147 10.17 3.06 16.21
C TYR A 147 11.04 3.26 17.45
N LEU A 148 10.46 3.36 18.65
CA LEU A 148 11.22 3.43 19.89
C LEU A 148 12.13 2.22 20.04
N TYR A 149 11.64 1.01 19.75
CA TYR A 149 12.46 -0.20 19.76
C TYR A 149 13.68 -0.09 18.84
N ILE A 150 13.50 0.39 17.61
CA ILE A 150 14.61 0.59 16.66
C ILE A 150 15.57 1.68 17.15
N VAL A 151 15.06 2.79 17.71
CA VAL A 151 15.88 3.87 18.27
C VAL A 151 16.74 3.34 19.42
N PHE A 152 16.15 2.67 20.41
CA PHE A 152 16.88 2.06 21.52
C PHE A 152 17.95 1.08 21.02
N ARG A 153 17.62 0.25 20.03
CA ARG A 153 18.58 -0.68 19.41
C ARG A 153 19.75 0.07 18.76
N ASN A 154 19.47 1.11 17.96
CA ASN A 154 20.48 1.90 17.25
C ASN A 154 21.41 2.67 18.21
N LEU A 155 20.91 3.07 19.38
CA LEU A 155 21.72 3.71 20.41
C LEU A 155 22.65 2.72 21.12
N LYS A 156 22.25 1.45 21.23
CA LYS A 156 23.03 0.39 21.91
C LYS A 156 24.02 -0.34 20.99
N GLN A 157 23.68 -0.52 19.71
CA GLN A 157 24.44 -1.35 18.77
C GLN A 157 25.31 -0.52 17.82
N LYS A 158 26.43 -1.09 17.36
CA LYS A 158 27.30 -0.45 16.36
C LYS A 158 26.70 -0.45 14.95
N GLU A 159 26.00 -1.52 14.58
CA GLU A 159 25.30 -1.61 13.28
C GLU A 159 23.96 -0.88 13.38
N ARG A 160 23.87 0.30 12.75
CA ARG A 160 22.68 1.15 12.80
C ARG A 160 21.74 0.87 11.63
N ILE A 161 20.46 0.73 11.95
CA ILE A 161 19.39 0.75 10.96
C ILE A 161 19.19 2.21 10.49
N ASN A 162 19.12 2.43 9.18
CA ASN A 162 18.81 3.74 8.64
C ASN A 162 17.32 4.08 8.85
N LEU A 163 17.02 4.77 9.95
CA LEU A 163 15.69 5.20 10.34
C LEU A 163 15.07 6.16 9.32
N LEU A 164 15.85 7.09 8.77
CA LEU A 164 15.38 8.05 7.77
C LEU A 164 14.90 7.32 6.51
N TRP A 165 15.63 6.28 6.08
CA TRP A 165 15.22 5.46 4.94
C TRP A 165 13.92 4.71 5.21
N LEU A 166 13.76 4.11 6.40
CA LEU A 166 12.52 3.41 6.77
C LEU A 166 11.32 4.35 6.78
N MET A 167 11.46 5.53 7.39
CA MET A 167 10.41 6.53 7.40
C MET A 167 10.11 7.04 5.97
N ALA A 168 11.15 7.28 5.17
CA ALA A 168 10.99 7.75 3.79
C ALA A 168 10.23 6.72 2.93
N ILE A 169 10.48 5.42 3.09
CA ILE A 169 9.71 4.38 2.40
C ILE A 169 8.25 4.41 2.85
N GLY A 170 7.99 4.33 4.16
CA GLY A 170 6.62 4.25 4.67
C GLY A 170 5.77 5.46 4.30
N ILE A 171 6.34 6.65 4.45
CA ILE A 171 5.71 7.92 4.08
C ILE A 171 5.57 8.02 2.56
N GLY A 172 6.63 7.74 1.81
CA GLY A 172 6.68 7.90 0.36
C GLY A 172 5.66 7.02 -0.35
N VAL A 173 5.60 5.72 0.00
CA VAL A 173 4.68 4.77 -0.64
C VAL A 173 3.23 5.19 -0.44
N GLN A 174 2.85 5.51 0.80
CA GLN A 174 1.48 5.91 1.10
C GLN A 174 1.13 7.27 0.53
N PHE A 175 2.07 8.23 0.59
CA PHE A 175 1.87 9.54 0.02
C PHE A 175 1.70 9.46 -1.49
N SER A 176 2.53 8.70 -2.20
CA SER A 176 2.43 8.51 -3.66
C SER A 176 1.06 7.96 -4.08
N TRP A 177 0.54 6.98 -3.34
CA TRP A 177 -0.79 6.45 -3.57
C TRP A 177 -1.90 7.50 -3.33
N GLU A 178 -1.91 8.11 -2.14
CA GLU A 178 -2.95 9.07 -1.77
C GLU A 178 -2.91 10.34 -2.63
N ALA A 179 -1.71 10.77 -3.04
CA ALA A 179 -1.52 11.88 -3.96
C ALA A 179 -2.02 11.54 -5.37
N SER A 180 -1.76 10.32 -5.86
CA SER A 180 -2.30 9.88 -7.15
C SER A 180 -3.83 9.88 -7.14
N LEU A 181 -4.46 9.34 -6.10
CA LEU A 181 -5.92 9.40 -5.96
C LEU A 181 -6.45 10.84 -5.94
N LEU A 182 -5.74 11.74 -5.26
CA LEU A 182 -6.10 13.15 -5.18
C LEU A 182 -6.02 13.83 -6.55
N ILE A 183 -4.90 13.67 -7.25
CA ILE A 183 -4.65 14.28 -8.57
C ILE A 183 -5.71 13.84 -9.59
N ASN A 184 -6.19 12.60 -9.47
CA ASN A 184 -7.18 12.02 -10.37
C ASN A 184 -8.65 12.30 -9.95
N GLY A 185 -8.87 13.09 -8.88
CA GLY A 185 -10.22 13.43 -8.41
C GLY A 185 -11.01 12.26 -7.81
N ILE A 186 -10.35 11.12 -7.53
CA ILE A 186 -11.00 9.91 -6.99
C ILE A 186 -11.37 10.10 -5.52
N ARG A 187 -10.61 10.93 -4.81
CA ARG A 187 -10.85 11.25 -3.39
C ARG A 187 -11.06 12.76 -3.19
N PRO A 188 -11.75 13.17 -2.10
CA PRO A 188 -11.91 14.56 -1.74
C PRO A 188 -10.56 15.27 -1.50
N PRO A 189 -10.46 16.59 -1.80
CA PRO A 189 -9.26 17.41 -1.59
C PRO A 189 -9.04 17.80 -0.13
N LEU A 190 -8.97 16.78 0.74
CA LEU A 190 -8.74 16.93 2.18
C LEU A 190 -7.30 16.53 2.53
N TRP A 191 -6.54 17.49 3.05
CA TRP A 191 -5.13 17.31 3.41
C TRP A 191 -4.93 16.41 4.64
N GLN A 192 -5.78 16.52 5.65
CA GLN A 192 -5.63 15.79 6.90
C GLN A 192 -5.52 14.27 6.70
N PRO A 193 -6.44 13.59 5.98
CA PRO A 193 -6.29 12.17 5.71
C PRO A 193 -5.04 11.80 4.90
N ILE A 194 -4.53 12.67 4.01
CA ILE A 194 -3.26 12.40 3.29
C ILE A 194 -2.10 12.36 4.28
N VAL A 195 -2.02 13.38 5.15
CA VAL A 195 -0.94 13.52 6.14
C VAL A 195 -1.00 12.39 7.16
N VAL A 196 -2.18 12.12 7.74
CA VAL A 196 -2.38 11.07 8.74
C VAL A 196 -2.04 9.70 8.17
N ASN A 197 -2.57 9.36 6.99
CA ASN A 197 -2.32 8.05 6.40
C ASN A 197 -0.83 7.89 6.07
N SER A 198 -0.20 8.91 5.49
CA SER A 198 1.22 8.86 5.10
C SER A 198 2.16 8.75 6.31
N LEU A 199 1.90 9.50 7.37
CA LEU A 199 2.77 9.49 8.56
C LEU A 199 2.52 8.31 9.50
N ILE A 200 1.28 7.78 9.53
CA ILE A 200 0.85 6.80 10.54
C ILE A 200 0.52 5.45 9.90
N GLU A 201 -0.44 5.37 8.98
CA GLU A 201 -1.03 4.08 8.56
C GLU A 201 -0.01 3.11 7.93
N THR A 202 0.79 3.56 6.97
CA THR A 202 1.81 2.67 6.35
C THR A 202 3.10 2.65 7.17
N ASN A 203 3.44 3.79 7.77
CA ASN A 203 4.65 3.91 8.56
C ASN A 203 4.61 3.04 9.84
N LEU A 204 3.42 2.74 10.39
CA LEU A 204 3.29 1.85 11.55
C LEU A 204 3.81 0.44 11.24
N GLY A 205 3.69 -0.02 10.00
CA GLY A 205 4.15 -1.33 9.55
C GLY A 205 5.66 -1.41 9.31
N MET A 206 6.33 -0.26 9.07
CA MET A 206 7.71 -0.21 8.60
C MET A 206 8.73 -0.88 9.54
N PRO A 207 8.68 -0.68 10.87
CA PRO A 207 9.56 -1.40 11.78
C PRO A 207 9.43 -2.92 11.66
N TYR A 208 8.19 -3.43 11.58
CA TYR A 208 7.90 -4.86 11.56
C TYR A 208 8.29 -5.51 10.24
N ILE A 209 7.91 -4.89 9.12
CA ILE A 209 8.25 -5.40 7.78
C ILE A 209 9.76 -5.38 7.56
N TYR A 210 10.50 -4.40 8.11
CA TYR A 210 11.96 -4.39 8.07
C TYR A 210 12.59 -5.63 8.73
N TYR A 211 12.07 -6.07 9.87
CA TYR A 211 12.58 -7.28 10.54
C TYR A 211 12.20 -8.55 9.80
N ILE A 212 10.97 -8.63 9.28
CA ILE A 212 10.53 -9.74 8.44
C ILE A 212 11.40 -9.83 7.18
N HIS A 213 11.65 -8.69 6.53
CA HIS A 213 12.55 -8.54 5.40
C HIS A 213 13.94 -9.08 5.71
N ARG A 214 14.60 -8.55 6.74
CA ARG A 214 15.94 -8.98 7.14
C ARG A 214 16.00 -10.46 7.54
N PHE A 215 14.91 -11.04 8.05
CA PHE A 215 14.85 -12.45 8.38
C PHE A 215 14.73 -13.34 7.13
N LEU A 216 13.88 -12.96 6.18
CA LEU A 216 13.66 -13.72 4.95
C LEU A 216 14.85 -13.59 3.98
N THR A 217 15.38 -12.38 3.77
CA THR A 217 16.51 -12.12 2.86
C THR A 217 17.84 -12.68 3.37
N LYS A 218 17.92 -13.04 4.66
CA LYS A 218 19.04 -13.85 5.17
C LYS A 218 19.01 -15.28 4.68
N ARG A 219 17.83 -15.84 4.42
CA ARG A 219 17.62 -17.25 4.07
C ARG A 219 17.42 -17.46 2.58
N TYR A 220 16.80 -16.50 1.91
CA TYR A 220 16.39 -16.61 0.51
C TYR A 220 16.81 -15.37 -0.27
N ASN A 221 17.25 -15.57 -1.51
CA ASN A 221 17.38 -14.52 -2.51
C ASN A 221 16.02 -14.18 -3.12
N GLU A 222 15.95 -13.08 -3.86
CA GLU A 222 14.73 -12.65 -4.56
C GLU A 222 14.18 -13.71 -5.54
N ASP A 223 15.04 -14.56 -6.10
CA ASP A 223 14.67 -15.66 -6.99
C ASP A 223 14.21 -16.95 -6.27
N LEU A 224 14.18 -16.91 -4.94
CA LEU A 224 13.88 -18.00 -3.99
C LEU A 224 14.99 -19.04 -3.84
N SER A 225 16.18 -18.82 -4.40
CA SER A 225 17.34 -19.64 -4.07
C SER A 225 17.74 -19.45 -2.60
N ALA A 226 18.19 -20.51 -1.94
CA ALA A 226 18.66 -20.41 -0.56
C ALA A 226 20.04 -19.73 -0.52
N ASN A 227 20.27 -18.88 0.47
CA ASN A 227 21.61 -18.36 0.75
C ASN A 227 22.46 -19.47 1.37
N LEU A 228 23.47 -19.92 0.64
CA LEU A 228 24.50 -20.86 1.12
C LEU A 228 25.45 -20.18 2.11
#